data_AF-A0A849Z6M1-F1
#
_entry.id   AF-A0A849Z6M1-F1
#
_cell.length_a   1.000
_cell.length_b   1.000
_cell.length_c   1.000
_cell.angle_alpha   90.00
_cell.angle_beta   90.00
_cell.angle_gamma   90.00
#
_symmetry.space_group_name_H-M   'P 1'
#
loop_
_entity.id
_entity.type
_entity.pdbx_description
1 polymer ?
#
loop_
_entity_poly.entity_id
_entity_poly.type
_entity_poly.pdbx_seq_one_letter_code
_entity_poly.pdbx_strand_id
1 'polypeptide(L)'
;MRSLSPKIVERFVREVRAQDVPPRPMTREEVVDSLRQYLGELADALEQGTTKDPCCAKTAAKHGGQRWHVGYDLRGLLVEYGILREAILTEIEATGEIPTAREFDRILQFLNAGLSDGAEELMKKTTLELERALAQAQLATEAREDVLSVVSHDLRGPLHVLYGSTKLLSEQVSAVQTPEVVRSTDRIERAVHNMDRLIGSLLDLARLKSGEMSIQPEDHSASELIRDAVESATPLAEARTIELKMSAVPQGMVRCDRARVLQVLANLIGNAIKFSPPEGTVTLGCSRDGAMWTFSVEDRGPGIPPDRQPLIFDRFWHGGHQRSGTGLGLSIARGLVELHGGRIWVDSQVGRGSTFNFTIPTS
;
A
#
# COMPACT_ATOMS: atom_id res chain seq x y z
N MET A 1 51.05 -18.46 -14.37
CA MET A 1 49.83 -18.46 -13.53
C MET A 1 49.77 -19.65 -12.55
N ARG A 2 49.96 -20.92 -12.96
CA ARG A 2 49.91 -22.08 -12.03
C ARG A 2 50.88 -21.97 -10.84
N SER A 3 52.10 -21.48 -11.07
CA SER A 3 53.11 -21.23 -10.03
C SER A 3 52.77 -20.07 -9.08
N LEU A 4 51.88 -19.16 -9.49
CA LEU A 4 51.46 -17.96 -8.74
C LEU A 4 50.23 -18.20 -7.87
N SER A 5 49.41 -19.21 -8.21
CA SER A 5 48.15 -19.51 -7.52
C SER A 5 48.26 -19.57 -5.99
N PRO A 6 49.28 -20.22 -5.37
CA PRO A 6 49.44 -20.21 -3.91
C PRO A 6 49.62 -18.81 -3.32
N LYS A 7 50.41 -17.94 -3.98
CA LYS A 7 50.66 -16.56 -3.53
C LYS A 7 49.44 -15.67 -3.71
N ILE A 8 48.72 -15.82 -4.82
CA ILE A 8 47.47 -15.10 -5.10
C ILE A 8 46.43 -15.43 -4.03
N VAL A 9 46.25 -16.70 -3.70
CA VAL A 9 45.31 -17.13 -2.64
C VAL A 9 45.72 -16.56 -1.28
N GLU A 10 47.00 -16.60 -0.93
CA GLU A 10 47.48 -16.08 0.35
C GLU A 10 47.28 -14.57 0.48
N ARG A 11 47.59 -13.81 -0.57
CA ARG A 11 47.32 -12.37 -0.65
C ARG A 11 45.82 -12.08 -0.57
N PHE A 12 45.01 -12.74 -1.39
CA PHE A 12 43.56 -12.57 -1.41
C PHE A 12 42.94 -12.78 -0.03
N VAL A 13 43.27 -13.88 0.65
CA VAL A 13 42.76 -14.18 2.00
C VAL A 13 43.15 -13.08 3.00
N ARG A 14 44.37 -12.56 2.91
CA ARG A 14 44.84 -11.49 3.78
C ARG A 14 44.06 -10.20 3.56
N GLU A 15 43.88 -9.79 2.31
CA GLU A 15 43.20 -8.53 1.97
C GLU A 15 41.68 -8.59 2.23
N VAL A 16 41.02 -9.70 1.91
CA VAL A 16 39.59 -9.90 2.22
C VAL A 16 39.33 -9.80 3.72
N ARG A 17 40.22 -10.37 4.55
CA ARG A 17 40.13 -10.28 6.01
C ARG A 17 40.43 -8.88 6.55
N ALA A 18 41.24 -8.10 5.85
CA ALA A 18 41.59 -6.74 6.25
C ALA A 18 40.47 -5.73 5.94
N GLN A 19 39.64 -5.99 4.92
CA GLN A 19 38.59 -5.06 4.47
C GLN A 19 37.25 -5.16 5.23
N ASP A 20 37.13 -6.00 6.26
CA ASP A 20 35.89 -6.20 7.05
C ASP A 20 34.63 -6.29 6.18
N VAL A 21 34.72 -7.06 5.09
CA VAL A 21 33.65 -7.20 4.10
C VAL A 21 32.57 -8.10 4.68
N PRO A 22 31.32 -7.63 4.86
CA PRO A 22 30.24 -8.48 5.31
C PRO A 22 29.95 -9.61 4.31
N PRO A 23 29.54 -10.80 4.78
CA PRO A 23 29.05 -11.11 6.13
C PRO A 23 30.01 -12.00 6.95
N ARG A 24 30.02 -11.79 8.28
CA ARG A 24 30.74 -12.58 9.30
C ARG A 24 32.26 -12.73 9.10
N PRO A 25 33.03 -12.96 10.18
CA PRO A 25 34.41 -13.40 10.03
C PRO A 25 34.42 -14.81 9.41
N MET A 26 34.65 -14.88 8.10
CA MET A 26 34.74 -16.14 7.37
C MET A 26 35.99 -16.93 7.78
N THR A 27 35.84 -18.25 7.84
CA THR A 27 36.95 -19.18 7.97
C THR A 27 37.85 -19.11 6.74
N ARG A 28 39.12 -19.54 6.89
CA ARG A 28 40.05 -19.59 5.75
C ARG A 28 39.52 -20.52 4.65
N GLU A 29 38.83 -21.57 5.04
CA GLU A 29 38.25 -22.56 4.12
C GLU A 29 37.15 -21.92 3.27
N GLU A 30 36.21 -21.17 3.88
CA GLU A 30 35.15 -20.46 3.16
C GLU A 30 35.69 -19.41 2.17
N VAL A 31 36.77 -18.71 2.51
CA VAL A 31 37.39 -17.71 1.60
C VAL A 31 38.13 -18.36 0.43
N VAL A 32 38.77 -19.50 0.67
CA VAL A 32 39.56 -20.22 -0.33
C VAL A 32 38.69 -21.13 -1.21
N ASP A 33 37.46 -21.43 -0.78
CA ASP A 33 36.56 -22.37 -1.46
C ASP A 33 36.30 -21.96 -2.90
N SER A 34 36.35 -22.94 -3.80
CA SER A 34 36.41 -22.85 -5.27
C SER A 34 37.47 -21.92 -5.90
N LEU A 35 38.13 -21.03 -5.15
CA LEU A 35 39.13 -20.08 -5.66
C LEU A 35 40.36 -20.79 -6.26
N ARG A 36 40.83 -21.87 -5.62
CA ARG A 36 41.97 -22.64 -6.16
C ARG A 36 41.65 -23.27 -7.52
N GLN A 37 40.44 -23.78 -7.66
CA GLN A 37 39.96 -24.37 -8.91
C GLN A 37 39.77 -23.28 -9.96
N TYR A 38 39.20 -22.14 -9.59
CA TYR A 38 39.06 -20.96 -10.44
C TYR A 38 40.41 -20.46 -10.97
N LEU A 39 41.42 -20.31 -10.11
CA LEU A 39 42.78 -19.91 -10.52
C LEU A 39 43.49 -20.97 -11.37
N GLY A 40 43.19 -22.25 -11.15
CA GLY A 40 43.66 -23.35 -12.00
C GLY A 40 43.11 -23.24 -13.42
N GLU A 41 41.81 -23.00 -13.57
CA GLU A 41 41.17 -22.83 -14.88
C GLU A 41 41.62 -21.55 -15.59
N LEU A 42 41.82 -20.45 -14.84
CA LEU A 42 42.42 -19.24 -15.38
C LEU A 42 43.83 -19.52 -15.93
N ALA A 43 44.63 -20.32 -15.22
CA ALA A 43 45.96 -20.67 -15.67
C ALA A 43 45.96 -21.51 -16.96
N ASP A 44 45.05 -22.48 -17.03
CA ASP A 44 44.88 -23.33 -18.22
C ASP A 44 44.41 -22.51 -19.42
N ALA A 45 43.50 -21.55 -19.20
CA ALA A 45 43.04 -20.63 -20.23
C ALA A 45 44.18 -19.76 -20.78
N LEU A 46 45.08 -19.28 -19.91
CA LEU A 46 46.25 -18.50 -20.31
C LEU A 46 47.23 -19.35 -21.14
N GLU A 47 47.53 -20.58 -20.71
CA GLU A 47 48.49 -21.49 -21.37
C GLU A 47 48.01 -22.01 -22.74
N GLN A 48 46.72 -22.34 -22.88
CA GLN A 48 46.23 -23.04 -24.06
C GLN A 48 46.07 -22.15 -25.30
N GLY A 49 46.09 -20.82 -25.18
CA GLY A 49 45.98 -19.90 -26.33
C GLY A 49 44.69 -20.02 -27.17
N THR A 50 43.78 -20.94 -26.84
CA THR A 50 42.61 -21.28 -27.65
C THR A 50 41.39 -20.42 -27.31
N THR A 51 40.62 -20.15 -28.37
CA THR A 51 39.42 -19.31 -28.44
C THR A 51 38.12 -20.11 -28.34
N LYS A 52 38.15 -21.36 -27.82
CA LYS A 52 36.93 -22.18 -27.69
C LYS A 52 36.32 -22.07 -26.29
N ASP A 53 35.15 -21.42 -26.26
CA ASP A 53 34.01 -21.50 -25.31
C ASP A 53 33.85 -22.83 -24.54
N PRO A 54 32.94 -22.98 -23.55
CA PRO A 54 32.39 -22.10 -22.51
C PRO A 54 32.73 -22.66 -21.09
N CYS A 55 33.71 -23.57 -21.01
CA CYS A 55 34.03 -24.31 -19.77
C CYS A 55 34.49 -23.37 -18.64
N CYS A 56 35.24 -22.33 -19.01
CA CYS A 56 35.77 -21.28 -18.13
C CYS A 56 34.68 -20.50 -17.36
N ALA A 57 33.45 -20.45 -17.89
CA ALA A 57 32.34 -19.75 -17.25
C ALA A 57 31.75 -20.53 -16.06
N LYS A 58 31.81 -21.87 -16.06
CA LYS A 58 31.11 -22.69 -15.05
C LYS A 58 31.73 -22.62 -13.66
N THR A 59 33.04 -22.51 -13.56
CA THR A 59 33.73 -22.45 -12.25
C THR A 59 33.79 -21.03 -11.73
N ALA A 60 33.88 -20.04 -12.62
CA ALA A 60 33.65 -18.63 -12.30
C ALA A 60 32.23 -18.41 -11.73
N ALA A 61 31.23 -19.02 -12.37
CA ALA A 61 29.85 -19.06 -11.93
C ALA A 61 29.68 -19.72 -10.56
N LYS A 62 30.27 -20.90 -10.35
CA LYS A 62 30.26 -21.57 -9.04
C LYS A 62 30.87 -20.71 -7.93
N HIS A 63 31.97 -20.01 -8.21
CA HIS A 63 32.58 -19.12 -7.23
C HIS A 63 31.64 -17.97 -6.86
N GLY A 64 31.03 -17.29 -7.83
CA GLY A 64 30.04 -16.23 -7.59
C GLY A 64 28.80 -16.71 -6.83
N GLY A 65 28.21 -17.83 -7.25
CA GLY A 65 27.02 -18.41 -6.61
C GLY A 65 27.25 -18.98 -5.20
N GLN A 66 28.49 -19.36 -4.86
CA GLN A 66 28.83 -19.78 -3.49
C GLN A 66 28.88 -18.60 -2.51
N ARG A 67 29.32 -17.42 -2.94
CA ARG A 67 29.38 -16.23 -2.06
C ARG A 67 28.02 -15.85 -1.50
N TRP A 68 26.96 -16.06 -2.26
CA TRP A 68 25.59 -15.96 -1.76
C TRP A 68 25.30 -16.88 -0.56
N HIS A 69 25.71 -18.17 -0.62
CA HIS A 69 25.40 -19.13 0.45
C HIS A 69 26.09 -18.79 1.78
N VAL A 70 27.19 -18.03 1.71
CA VAL A 70 27.90 -17.49 2.86
C VAL A 70 27.28 -16.15 3.32
N GLY A 71 26.41 -15.54 2.51
CA GLY A 71 25.54 -14.40 2.84
C GLY A 71 25.96 -13.07 2.20
N TYR A 72 26.79 -13.09 1.15
CA TYR A 72 27.24 -11.86 0.49
C TYR A 72 26.08 -11.11 -0.19
N ASP A 73 26.09 -9.78 -0.05
CA ASP A 73 25.31 -8.89 -0.89
C ASP A 73 26.09 -8.51 -2.17
N LEU A 74 25.43 -7.80 -3.10
CA LEU A 74 26.06 -7.37 -4.35
C LEU A 74 27.31 -6.52 -4.10
N ARG A 75 27.30 -5.72 -3.04
CA ARG A 75 28.42 -4.86 -2.66
C ARG A 75 29.62 -5.68 -2.22
N GLY A 76 29.41 -6.68 -1.37
CA GLY A 76 30.44 -7.61 -0.93
C GLY A 76 31.07 -8.34 -2.11
N LEU A 77 30.25 -8.79 -3.07
CA LEU A 77 30.72 -9.49 -4.27
C LEU A 77 31.61 -8.58 -5.13
N LEU A 78 31.20 -7.32 -5.33
CA LEU A 78 31.98 -6.32 -6.07
C LEU A 78 33.34 -6.03 -5.41
N VAL A 79 33.35 -5.88 -4.08
CA VAL A 79 34.57 -5.62 -3.31
C VAL A 79 35.52 -6.81 -3.43
N GLU A 80 35.02 -8.02 -3.26
CA GLU A 80 35.85 -9.23 -3.30
C GLU A 80 36.48 -9.48 -4.67
N TYR A 81 35.73 -9.31 -5.75
CA TYR A 81 36.29 -9.41 -7.11
C TYR A 81 37.29 -8.29 -7.41
N GLY A 82 37.13 -7.12 -6.78
CA GLY A 82 38.14 -6.05 -6.79
C GLY A 82 39.45 -6.46 -6.13
N ILE A 83 39.38 -7.06 -4.93
CA ILE A 83 40.54 -7.58 -4.19
C ILE A 83 41.21 -8.72 -4.98
N LEU A 84 40.43 -9.62 -5.57
CA LEU A 84 40.96 -10.71 -6.38
C LEU A 84 41.70 -10.18 -7.61
N ARG A 85 41.15 -9.18 -8.30
CA ARG A 85 41.82 -8.52 -9.43
C ARG A 85 43.16 -7.95 -9.02
N GLU A 86 43.20 -7.20 -7.93
CA GLU A 86 44.43 -6.57 -7.43
C GLU A 86 45.47 -7.62 -7.02
N ALA A 87 45.04 -8.71 -6.37
CA ALA A 87 45.91 -9.80 -5.98
C ALA A 87 46.53 -10.52 -7.20
N ILE A 88 45.74 -10.78 -8.24
CA ILE A 88 46.24 -11.37 -9.48
C ILE A 88 47.27 -10.46 -10.15
N LEU A 89 46.95 -9.17 -10.33
CA LEU A 89 47.83 -8.22 -11.01
C LEU A 89 49.15 -8.02 -10.24
N THR A 90 49.09 -7.89 -8.92
CA THR A 90 50.29 -7.69 -8.09
C THR A 90 51.25 -8.88 -8.18
N GLU A 91 50.73 -10.11 -8.17
CA GLU A 91 51.58 -11.30 -8.24
C GLU A 91 52.15 -11.55 -9.64
N ILE A 92 51.48 -11.06 -10.70
CA ILE A 92 52.04 -11.04 -12.05
C ILE A 92 53.17 -10.00 -12.12
N GLU A 93 52.96 -8.78 -11.66
CA GLU A 93 53.99 -7.73 -11.67
C GLU A 93 55.26 -8.15 -10.90
N ALA A 94 55.10 -8.91 -9.82
CA ALA A 94 56.20 -9.43 -9.02
C ALA A 94 57.11 -10.44 -9.75
N THR A 95 56.70 -11.01 -10.89
CA THR A 95 57.58 -11.87 -11.71
C THR A 95 58.51 -11.06 -12.61
N GLY A 96 58.25 -9.75 -12.76
CA GLY A 96 58.92 -8.89 -13.73
C GLY A 96 58.47 -9.12 -15.17
N GLU A 97 57.45 -9.95 -15.40
CA GLU A 97 56.86 -10.20 -16.72
C GLU A 97 55.68 -9.23 -16.94
N ILE A 98 55.64 -8.58 -18.11
CA ILE A 98 54.50 -7.76 -18.50
C ILE A 98 53.52 -8.68 -19.25
N PRO A 99 52.29 -8.89 -18.74
CA PRO A 99 51.31 -9.70 -19.45
C PRO A 99 50.99 -9.05 -20.79
N THR A 100 50.88 -9.88 -21.82
CA THR A 100 50.44 -9.42 -23.14
C THR A 100 48.99 -8.93 -23.09
N ALA A 101 48.60 -8.07 -24.03
CA ALA A 101 47.22 -7.58 -24.13
C ALA A 101 46.18 -8.73 -24.16
N ARG A 102 46.51 -9.87 -24.79
CA ARG A 102 45.64 -11.05 -24.82
C ARG A 102 45.49 -11.73 -23.46
N GLU A 103 46.57 -11.80 -22.68
CA GLU A 103 46.53 -12.38 -21.33
C GLU A 103 45.73 -11.49 -20.38
N PHE A 104 45.90 -10.18 -20.49
CA PHE A 104 45.14 -9.21 -19.71
C PHE A 104 43.63 -9.28 -20.00
N ASP A 105 43.24 -9.31 -21.29
CA ASP A 105 41.83 -9.45 -21.68
C ASP A 105 41.19 -10.73 -21.12
N ARG A 106 41.94 -11.84 -21.10
CA ARG A 106 41.46 -13.12 -20.54
C ARG A 106 41.22 -13.07 -19.04
N ILE A 107 42.11 -12.40 -18.29
CA ILE A 107 41.92 -12.19 -16.85
C ILE A 107 40.64 -11.39 -16.59
N LEU A 108 40.42 -10.31 -17.35
CA LEU A 108 39.22 -9.49 -17.22
C LEU A 108 37.94 -10.26 -17.57
N GLN A 109 37.96 -11.06 -18.65
CA GLN A 109 36.82 -11.91 -19.02
C GLN A 109 36.45 -12.89 -17.90
N PHE A 110 37.44 -13.51 -17.26
CA PHE A 110 37.21 -14.44 -16.15
C PHE A 110 36.62 -13.77 -14.91
N LEU A 111 37.09 -12.58 -14.57
CA LEU A 111 36.57 -11.82 -13.42
C LEU A 111 35.13 -11.34 -13.67
N ASN A 112 34.88 -10.80 -14.87
CA ASN A 112 33.55 -10.31 -15.25
C ASN A 112 32.52 -11.44 -15.32
N ALA A 113 32.90 -12.63 -15.81
CA ALA A 113 32.01 -13.78 -15.87
C ALA A 113 31.56 -14.24 -14.47
N GLY A 114 32.49 -14.32 -13.52
CA GLY A 114 32.16 -14.72 -12.15
C GLY A 114 31.31 -13.69 -11.40
N LEU A 115 31.60 -12.40 -11.60
CA LEU A 115 30.79 -11.31 -11.04
C LEU A 115 29.36 -11.29 -11.61
N SER A 116 29.23 -11.46 -12.93
CA SER A 116 27.94 -11.42 -13.61
C SER A 116 27.02 -12.56 -13.17
N ASP A 117 27.56 -13.78 -13.07
CA ASP A 117 26.79 -14.94 -12.64
C ASP A 117 26.35 -14.84 -11.17
N GLY A 118 27.25 -14.41 -10.28
CA GLY A 118 26.90 -14.15 -8.89
C GLY A 118 25.83 -13.08 -8.72
N ALA A 119 25.87 -12.02 -9.54
CA ALA A 119 24.85 -10.98 -9.56
C ALA A 119 23.50 -11.49 -10.11
N GLU A 120 23.51 -12.32 -11.16
CA GLU A 120 22.31 -12.90 -11.76
C GLU A 120 21.59 -13.84 -10.79
N GLU A 121 22.34 -14.70 -10.09
CA GLU A 121 21.78 -15.62 -9.08
C GLU A 121 21.19 -14.85 -7.89
N LEU A 122 21.88 -13.80 -7.43
CA LEU A 122 21.38 -12.91 -6.38
C LEU A 122 20.05 -12.27 -6.80
N MET A 123 19.99 -11.69 -8.01
CA MET A 123 18.78 -11.05 -8.53
C MET A 123 17.60 -12.03 -8.64
N LYS A 124 17.83 -13.24 -9.16
CA LYS A 124 16.78 -14.27 -9.31
C LYS A 124 16.18 -14.63 -7.96
N LYS A 125 17.00 -14.87 -6.94
CA LYS A 125 16.51 -15.22 -5.61
C LYS A 125 15.77 -14.09 -4.91
N THR A 126 16.32 -12.87 -4.93
CA THR A 126 15.64 -11.73 -4.31
C THR A 126 14.28 -11.45 -4.95
N THR A 127 14.18 -11.65 -6.27
CA THR A 127 12.91 -11.50 -7.00
C THR A 127 11.90 -12.56 -6.55
N LEU A 128 12.31 -13.83 -6.45
CA LEU A 128 11.44 -14.91 -6.00
C LEU A 128 10.98 -14.74 -4.53
N GLU A 129 11.86 -14.26 -3.65
CA GLU A 129 11.50 -13.97 -2.26
C GLU A 129 10.48 -12.82 -2.18
N LEU A 130 10.66 -11.78 -2.99
CA LEU A 130 9.73 -10.66 -3.07
C LEU A 130 8.36 -11.11 -3.60
N GLU A 131 8.32 -11.92 -4.66
CA GLU A 131 7.09 -12.49 -5.22
C GLU A 131 6.33 -13.32 -4.18
N ARG A 132 7.03 -14.15 -3.41
CA ARG A 132 6.42 -14.95 -2.33
C ARG A 132 5.87 -14.08 -1.21
N ALA A 133 6.62 -13.07 -0.78
CA ALA A 133 6.18 -12.16 0.27
C ALA A 133 4.92 -11.39 -0.16
N LEU A 134 4.86 -10.98 -1.43
CA LEU A 134 3.72 -10.26 -2.00
C LEU A 134 2.47 -11.15 -2.09
N ALA A 135 2.62 -12.41 -2.54
CA ALA A 135 1.53 -13.38 -2.58
C ALA A 135 0.97 -13.70 -1.18
N GLN A 136 1.84 -13.86 -0.17
CA GLN A 136 1.40 -14.08 1.21
C GLN A 136 0.65 -12.87 1.78
N ALA A 137 1.12 -11.65 1.49
CA ALA A 137 0.44 -10.43 1.92
C ALA A 137 -0.94 -10.29 1.27
N GLN A 138 -1.10 -10.67 0.00
CA GLN A 138 -2.39 -10.69 -0.69
C GLN A 138 -3.36 -11.71 -0.08
N LEU A 139 -2.93 -12.96 0.12
CA LEU A 139 -3.77 -13.99 0.76
C LEU A 139 -4.23 -13.59 2.18
N ALA A 140 -3.34 -12.98 2.96
CA ALA A 140 -3.69 -12.48 4.29
C ALA A 140 -4.70 -11.32 4.23
N THR A 141 -4.67 -10.52 3.16
CA THR A 141 -5.58 -9.41 2.94
C THR A 141 -6.97 -9.93 2.54
N GLU A 142 -7.04 -10.88 1.61
CA GLU A 142 -8.28 -11.54 1.17
C GLU A 142 -8.97 -12.27 2.33
N ALA A 143 -8.23 -13.08 3.10
CA ALA A 143 -8.79 -13.79 4.25
C ALA A 143 -9.36 -12.86 5.33
N ARG A 144 -8.76 -11.67 5.51
CA ARG A 144 -9.28 -10.64 6.42
C ARG A 144 -10.61 -10.08 5.92
N GLU A 145 -10.82 -10.00 4.61
CA GLU A 145 -12.04 -9.47 4.00
C GLU A 145 -13.20 -10.44 4.12
N ASP A 146 -12.95 -11.73 3.86
CA ASP A 146 -13.96 -12.78 4.00
C ASP A 146 -14.48 -12.86 5.44
N VAL A 147 -13.58 -12.79 6.42
CA VAL A 147 -13.96 -12.76 7.84
C VAL A 147 -14.81 -11.52 8.16
N LEU A 148 -14.45 -10.35 7.62
CA LEU A 148 -15.24 -9.14 7.84
C LEU A 148 -16.63 -9.24 7.21
N SER A 149 -16.76 -9.87 6.05
CA SER A 149 -18.03 -10.10 5.36
C SER A 149 -18.95 -11.02 6.17
N VAL A 150 -18.43 -12.17 6.60
CA VAL A 150 -19.18 -13.16 7.39
C VAL A 150 -19.59 -12.60 8.76
N VAL A 151 -18.65 -11.98 9.49
CA VAL A 151 -18.94 -11.40 10.81
C VAL A 151 -20.00 -10.29 10.71
N SER A 152 -19.98 -9.50 9.64
CA SER A 152 -20.97 -8.45 9.44
C SER A 152 -22.37 -9.00 9.16
N HIS A 153 -22.46 -10.06 8.34
CA HIS A 153 -23.74 -10.73 8.08
C HIS A 153 -24.35 -11.30 9.37
N ASP A 154 -23.53 -11.97 10.16
CA ASP A 154 -24.00 -12.69 11.36
C ASP A 154 -24.28 -11.75 12.55
N LEU A 155 -23.67 -10.57 12.58
CA LEU A 155 -23.98 -9.53 13.58
C LEU A 155 -25.24 -8.72 13.24
N ARG A 156 -25.63 -8.61 11.96
CA ARG A 156 -26.80 -7.82 11.56
C ARG A 156 -28.10 -8.37 12.15
N GLY A 157 -28.29 -9.68 12.06
CA GLY A 157 -29.48 -10.37 12.58
C GLY A 157 -29.77 -10.06 14.05
N PRO A 158 -28.85 -10.35 14.99
CA PRO A 158 -29.09 -10.10 16.41
C PRO A 158 -29.22 -8.61 16.74
N LEU A 159 -28.55 -7.70 16.01
CA LEU A 159 -28.72 -6.27 16.21
C LEU A 159 -30.07 -5.75 15.76
N HIS A 160 -30.61 -6.25 14.64
CA HIS A 160 -31.94 -5.89 14.19
C HIS A 160 -33.02 -6.35 15.19
N VAL A 161 -32.81 -7.51 15.82
CA VAL A 161 -33.66 -7.98 16.92
C VAL A 161 -33.56 -7.05 18.13
N LEU A 162 -32.36 -6.65 18.55
CA LEU A 162 -32.17 -5.68 19.65
C LEU A 162 -32.77 -4.30 19.33
N TYR A 163 -32.65 -3.84 18.08
CA TYR A 163 -33.29 -2.61 17.62
C TYR A 163 -34.82 -2.70 17.75
N GLY A 164 -35.40 -3.77 17.22
CA GLY A 164 -36.84 -4.02 17.30
C GLY A 164 -37.32 -4.13 18.75
N SER A 165 -36.60 -4.87 19.61
CA SER A 165 -36.95 -5.02 21.02
C SER A 165 -36.85 -3.71 21.81
N THR A 166 -35.87 -2.85 21.51
CA THR A 166 -35.71 -1.56 22.20
C THR A 166 -36.73 -0.53 21.76
N LYS A 167 -37.11 -0.55 20.48
CA LYS A 167 -38.24 0.24 19.95
C LYS A 167 -39.56 -0.19 20.58
N LEU A 168 -39.83 -1.50 20.64
CA LEU A 168 -41.02 -2.04 21.29
C LEU A 168 -41.07 -1.72 22.79
N LEU A 169 -39.92 -1.79 23.49
CA LEU A 169 -39.82 -1.37 24.88
C LEU A 169 -40.09 0.13 25.06
N SER A 170 -39.56 0.99 24.18
CA SER A 170 -39.84 2.42 24.18
C SER A 170 -41.34 2.71 24.00
N GLU A 171 -41.99 2.00 23.07
CA GLU A 171 -43.43 2.12 22.79
C GLU A 171 -44.31 1.60 23.95
N GLN A 172 -43.92 0.49 24.61
CA GLN A 172 -44.67 -0.13 25.72
C GLN A 172 -44.46 0.54 27.08
N VAL A 173 -43.33 1.23 27.30
CA VAL A 173 -43.01 1.94 28.56
C VAL A 173 -43.77 3.27 28.72
N SER A 174 -44.66 3.59 27.78
CA SER A 174 -45.62 4.71 27.85
C SER A 174 -46.50 4.72 29.12
N ALA A 175 -46.54 3.63 29.91
CA ALA A 175 -47.29 3.54 31.17
C ALA A 175 -46.51 3.92 32.44
N VAL A 176 -45.16 3.93 32.44
CA VAL A 176 -44.31 4.24 33.61
C VAL A 176 -43.03 4.96 33.16
N GLN A 177 -43.12 6.24 32.83
CA GLN A 177 -41.95 7.03 32.43
C GLN A 177 -41.19 7.58 33.65
N THR A 178 -40.20 6.84 34.15
CA THR A 178 -39.10 7.49 34.89
C THR A 178 -38.08 8.05 33.88
N PRO A 179 -37.56 9.28 34.08
CA PRO A 179 -36.57 9.90 33.18
C PRO A 179 -35.31 9.06 32.94
N GLU A 180 -35.01 8.10 33.82
CA GLU A 180 -33.86 7.21 33.72
C GLU A 180 -34.07 6.06 32.73
N VAL A 181 -35.30 5.58 32.57
CA VAL A 181 -35.63 4.53 31.60
C VAL A 181 -35.58 5.09 30.18
N VAL A 182 -36.17 6.27 29.96
CA VAL A 182 -36.12 6.99 28.67
C VAL A 182 -34.68 7.25 28.23
N ARG A 183 -33.83 7.77 29.13
CA ARG A 183 -32.40 7.99 28.83
C ARG A 183 -31.65 6.70 28.52
N SER A 184 -32.04 5.58 29.11
CA SER A 184 -31.40 4.28 28.89
C SER A 184 -31.83 3.67 27.56
N THR A 185 -33.12 3.74 27.21
CA THR A 185 -33.62 3.33 25.88
C THR A 185 -32.99 4.17 24.77
N ASP A 186 -32.88 5.49 24.94
CA ASP A 186 -32.21 6.38 23.96
C ASP A 186 -30.73 6.04 23.77
N ARG A 187 -30.04 5.58 24.83
CA ARG A 187 -28.64 5.15 24.74
C ARG A 187 -28.52 3.84 23.99
N ILE A 188 -29.41 2.88 24.25
CA ILE A 188 -29.40 1.58 23.58
C ILE A 188 -29.77 1.75 22.11
N GLU A 189 -30.81 2.52 21.78
CA GLU A 189 -31.22 2.78 20.41
C GLU A 189 -30.09 3.40 19.59
N ARG A 190 -29.40 4.43 20.14
CA ARG A 190 -28.21 5.01 19.51
C ARG A 190 -27.07 4.02 19.35
N ALA A 191 -26.84 3.13 20.33
CA ALA A 191 -25.80 2.12 20.23
C ALA A 191 -26.11 1.11 19.11
N VAL A 192 -27.35 0.62 19.03
CA VAL A 192 -27.77 -0.34 18.01
C VAL A 192 -27.75 0.30 16.63
N HIS A 193 -28.26 1.52 16.47
CA HIS A 193 -28.22 2.22 15.19
C HIS A 193 -26.79 2.49 14.71
N ASN A 194 -25.90 2.85 15.64
CA ASN A 194 -24.47 2.94 15.31
C ASN A 194 -23.93 1.60 14.82
N MET A 195 -24.23 0.48 15.50
CA MET A 195 -23.76 -0.84 15.10
C MET A 195 -24.29 -1.31 13.75
N ASP A 196 -25.55 -1.04 13.43
CA ASP A 196 -26.11 -1.36 12.11
C ASP A 196 -25.37 -0.60 10.99
N ARG A 197 -25.11 0.70 11.19
CA ARG A 197 -24.30 1.50 10.26
C ARG A 197 -22.87 0.96 10.11
N LEU A 198 -22.26 0.50 11.20
CA LEU A 198 -20.91 -0.11 11.18
C LEU A 198 -20.89 -1.36 10.29
N ILE A 199 -21.87 -2.23 10.47
CA ILE A 199 -22.03 -3.48 9.73
C ILE A 199 -22.32 -3.22 8.25
N GLY A 200 -23.21 -2.27 7.95
CA GLY A 200 -23.46 -1.82 6.58
C GLY A 200 -22.18 -1.37 5.91
N SER A 201 -21.41 -0.50 6.59
CA SER A 201 -20.13 0.01 6.09
C SER A 201 -19.11 -1.10 5.83
N LEU A 202 -19.04 -2.12 6.69
CA LEU A 202 -18.16 -3.26 6.52
C LEU A 202 -18.55 -4.13 5.32
N LEU A 203 -19.85 -4.36 5.10
CA LEU A 203 -20.30 -5.13 3.93
C LEU A 203 -20.12 -4.37 2.62
N ASP A 204 -20.37 -3.07 2.59
CA ASP A 204 -20.09 -2.27 1.40
C ASP A 204 -18.60 -2.32 1.06
N LEU A 205 -17.72 -2.28 2.06
CA LEU A 205 -16.29 -2.45 1.85
C LEU A 205 -15.93 -3.84 1.32
N ALA A 206 -16.51 -4.90 1.87
CA ALA A 206 -16.29 -6.26 1.37
C ALA A 206 -16.71 -6.41 -0.09
N ARG A 207 -17.90 -5.92 -0.45
CA ARG A 207 -18.44 -5.97 -1.83
C ARG A 207 -17.65 -5.10 -2.82
N LEU A 208 -17.16 -3.95 -2.37
CA LEU A 208 -16.29 -3.09 -3.19
C LEU A 208 -14.97 -3.78 -3.53
N LYS A 209 -14.44 -4.58 -2.61
CA LYS A 209 -13.17 -5.30 -2.82
C LYS A 209 -13.32 -6.55 -3.66
N SER A 210 -14.39 -7.34 -3.42
CA SER A 210 -14.67 -8.54 -4.21
C SER A 210 -15.10 -8.23 -5.65
N GLY A 211 -15.36 -6.96 -5.98
CA GLY A 211 -15.88 -6.54 -7.28
C GLY A 211 -17.36 -6.91 -7.48
N GLU A 212 -18.01 -7.46 -6.45
CA GLU A 212 -19.43 -7.85 -6.49
C GLU A 212 -20.37 -6.66 -6.40
N MET A 213 -19.88 -5.47 -6.05
CA MET A 213 -20.67 -4.25 -6.06
C MET A 213 -20.88 -3.76 -7.49
N SER A 214 -22.10 -3.91 -8.00
CA SER A 214 -22.54 -3.30 -9.25
C SER A 214 -23.26 -1.98 -9.01
N ILE A 215 -23.12 -1.05 -9.95
CA ILE A 215 -23.91 0.18 -10.03
C ILE A 215 -25.02 0.01 -11.07
N GLN A 216 -26.20 0.54 -10.78
CA GLN A 216 -27.33 0.56 -11.70
C GLN A 216 -27.62 2.02 -12.08
N PRO A 217 -26.89 2.56 -13.07
CA PRO A 217 -26.99 3.98 -13.38
C PRO A 217 -28.27 4.32 -14.16
N GLU A 218 -29.04 5.26 -13.61
CA GLU A 218 -30.24 5.84 -14.21
C GLU A 218 -30.10 7.38 -14.27
N ASP A 219 -30.95 8.03 -15.07
CA ASP A 219 -30.92 9.49 -15.20
C ASP A 219 -31.68 10.14 -14.03
N HIS A 220 -30.96 10.94 -13.24
CA HIS A 220 -31.51 11.64 -12.08
C HIS A 220 -31.19 13.13 -12.10
N SER A 221 -32.08 13.94 -11.54
CA SER A 221 -31.84 15.38 -11.37
C SER A 221 -30.75 15.61 -10.32
N ALA A 222 -29.69 16.33 -10.69
CA ALA A 222 -28.61 16.69 -9.75
C ALA A 222 -29.14 17.53 -8.57
N SER A 223 -30.13 18.38 -8.83
CA SER A 223 -30.77 19.21 -7.80
C SER A 223 -31.63 18.41 -6.83
N GLU A 224 -32.27 17.33 -7.29
CA GLU A 224 -33.04 16.42 -6.42
C GLU A 224 -32.09 15.63 -5.54
N LEU A 225 -31.03 15.05 -6.09
CA LEU A 225 -30.02 14.31 -5.31
C LEU A 225 -29.45 15.12 -4.13
N ILE A 226 -29.14 16.40 -4.35
CA ILE A 226 -28.67 17.26 -3.26
C ILE A 226 -29.79 17.52 -2.25
N ARG A 227 -31.00 17.82 -2.71
CA ARG A 227 -32.16 18.07 -1.85
C ARG A 227 -32.43 16.89 -0.93
N ASP A 228 -32.48 15.68 -1.49
CA ASP A 228 -32.72 14.45 -0.74
C ASP A 228 -31.62 14.20 0.30
N ALA A 229 -30.36 14.48 -0.06
CA ALA A 229 -29.23 14.35 0.86
C ALA A 229 -29.30 15.38 2.01
N VAL A 230 -29.74 16.61 1.73
CA VAL A 230 -29.98 17.64 2.76
C VAL A 230 -31.11 17.19 3.68
N GLU A 231 -32.28 16.82 3.12
CA GLU A 231 -33.45 16.40 3.89
C GLU A 231 -33.13 15.21 4.80
N SER A 232 -32.39 14.23 4.31
CA SER A 232 -31.95 13.07 5.10
C SER A 232 -30.98 13.45 6.23
N ALA A 233 -30.15 14.49 6.05
CA ALA A 233 -29.16 14.92 7.02
C ALA A 233 -29.68 15.97 8.03
N THR A 234 -30.83 16.61 7.76
CA THR A 234 -31.41 17.66 8.61
C THR A 234 -31.50 17.26 10.09
N PRO A 235 -32.05 16.08 10.48
CA PRO A 235 -32.16 15.72 11.89
C PRO A 235 -30.81 15.63 12.61
N LEU A 236 -29.77 15.16 11.89
CA LEU A 236 -28.42 15.06 12.42
C LEU A 236 -27.76 16.43 12.59
N ALA A 237 -28.00 17.34 11.65
CA ALA A 237 -27.49 18.70 11.69
C ALA A 237 -28.15 19.52 12.81
N GLU A 238 -29.48 19.42 12.96
CA GLU A 238 -30.23 20.06 14.03
C GLU A 238 -29.76 19.61 15.42
N ALA A 239 -29.53 18.31 15.61
CA ALA A 239 -29.01 17.75 16.86
C ALA A 239 -27.59 18.27 17.24
N ARG A 240 -26.87 18.85 16.28
CA ARG A 240 -25.53 19.45 16.45
C ARG A 240 -25.53 20.97 16.31
N THR A 241 -26.70 21.58 16.14
CA THR A 241 -26.86 23.02 15.90
C THR A 241 -26.07 23.47 14.67
N ILE A 242 -26.14 22.73 13.57
CA ILE A 242 -25.46 23.04 12.30
C ILE A 242 -26.49 23.42 11.25
N GLU A 243 -26.22 24.49 10.51
CA GLU A 243 -27.04 24.94 9.39
C GLU A 243 -26.62 24.21 8.10
N LEU A 244 -27.58 23.55 7.43
CA LEU A 244 -27.36 22.97 6.11
C LEU A 244 -27.80 23.97 5.02
N LYS A 245 -26.91 24.29 4.09
CA LYS A 245 -27.21 25.15 2.93
C LYS A 245 -27.05 24.39 1.63
N MET A 246 -27.90 24.72 0.67
CA MET A 246 -27.77 24.28 -0.72
C MET A 246 -27.38 25.49 -1.57
N SER A 247 -26.26 25.40 -2.28
CA SER A 247 -25.86 26.41 -3.28
C SER A 247 -26.63 26.21 -4.60
N ALA A 248 -26.50 27.16 -5.53
CA ALA A 248 -27.20 27.06 -6.81
C ALA A 248 -26.72 25.84 -7.61
N VAL A 249 -27.65 24.93 -7.93
CA VAL A 249 -27.37 23.72 -8.71
C VAL A 249 -27.83 23.92 -10.16
N PRO A 250 -26.98 23.65 -11.17
CA PRO A 250 -27.38 23.69 -12.58
C PRO A 250 -28.51 22.70 -12.87
N GLN A 251 -29.40 23.09 -13.79
CA GLN A 251 -30.41 22.19 -14.32
C GLN A 251 -29.75 21.10 -15.18
N GLY A 252 -30.20 19.85 -15.04
CA GLY A 252 -29.75 18.74 -15.87
C GLY A 252 -29.81 17.39 -15.18
N MET A 253 -29.65 16.34 -15.98
CA MET A 253 -29.61 14.96 -15.51
C MET A 253 -28.17 14.47 -15.36
N VAL A 254 -27.92 13.71 -14.30
CA VAL A 254 -26.72 12.92 -14.06
C VAL A 254 -27.10 11.44 -14.16
N ARG A 255 -26.30 10.67 -14.90
CA ARG A 255 -26.50 9.23 -15.06
C ARG A 255 -25.75 8.49 -13.95
N CYS A 256 -26.45 8.08 -12.90
CA CYS A 256 -25.82 7.50 -11.70
C CYS A 256 -26.74 6.52 -10.97
N ASP A 257 -26.16 5.69 -10.10
CA ASP A 257 -26.93 4.91 -9.12
C ASP A 257 -27.30 5.83 -7.94
N ARG A 258 -28.57 6.23 -7.89
CA ARG A 258 -29.08 7.18 -6.88
C ARG A 258 -28.78 6.74 -5.45
N ALA A 259 -28.95 5.46 -5.11
CA ALA A 259 -28.73 4.99 -3.74
C ALA A 259 -27.26 5.14 -3.35
N ARG A 260 -26.33 4.84 -4.28
CA ARG A 260 -24.90 4.97 -4.05
C ARG A 260 -24.43 6.42 -3.99
N VAL A 261 -24.98 7.30 -4.82
CA VAL A 261 -24.65 8.74 -4.76
C VAL A 261 -25.14 9.37 -3.46
N LEU A 262 -26.37 9.05 -3.03
CA LEU A 262 -26.87 9.49 -1.72
C LEU A 262 -26.01 8.93 -0.56
N GLN A 263 -25.49 7.71 -0.69
CA GLN A 263 -24.56 7.13 0.27
C GLN A 263 -23.22 7.88 0.31
N VAL A 264 -22.67 8.28 -0.84
CA VAL A 264 -21.47 9.14 -0.92
C VAL A 264 -21.75 10.45 -0.20
N LEU A 265 -22.84 11.15 -0.54
CA LEU A 265 -23.23 12.41 0.07
C LEU A 265 -23.43 12.28 1.58
N ALA A 266 -24.12 11.24 2.05
CA ALA A 266 -24.32 11.00 3.48
C ALA A 266 -23.00 10.82 4.24
N ASN A 267 -22.02 10.12 3.65
CA ASN A 267 -20.69 9.99 4.25
C ASN A 267 -19.94 11.33 4.35
N LEU A 268 -20.04 12.17 3.31
CA LEU A 268 -19.40 13.48 3.30
C LEU A 268 -20.07 14.47 4.25
N ILE A 269 -21.41 14.57 4.20
CA ILE A 269 -22.21 15.43 5.08
C ILE A 269 -22.05 15.00 6.54
N GLY A 270 -22.07 13.70 6.82
CA GLY A 270 -21.86 13.18 8.16
C GLY A 270 -20.50 13.56 8.74
N ASN A 271 -19.45 13.57 7.92
CA ASN A 271 -18.13 14.08 8.33
C ASN A 271 -18.14 15.59 8.54
N ALA A 272 -18.72 16.35 7.61
CA ALA A 272 -18.84 17.80 7.70
C ALA A 272 -19.55 18.24 8.99
N ILE A 273 -20.70 17.63 9.32
CA ILE A 273 -21.44 17.88 10.57
C ILE A 273 -20.61 17.51 11.79
N LYS A 274 -19.94 16.36 11.75
CA LYS A 274 -19.18 15.83 12.90
C LYS A 274 -17.97 16.69 13.27
N PHE A 275 -17.31 17.29 12.29
CA PHE A 275 -16.08 18.07 12.49
C PHE A 275 -16.30 19.58 12.47
N SER A 276 -17.48 20.06 12.07
CA SER A 276 -17.82 21.47 12.18
C SER A 276 -18.05 21.87 13.65
N PRO A 277 -17.70 23.11 14.02
CA PRO A 277 -18.09 23.66 15.31
C PRO A 277 -19.63 23.80 15.39
N PRO A 278 -20.22 23.80 16.61
CA PRO A 278 -21.61 24.18 16.80
C PRO A 278 -21.88 25.56 16.19
N GLU A 279 -23.10 25.77 15.69
CA GLU A 279 -23.51 26.98 14.94
C GLU A 279 -22.76 27.18 13.61
N GLY A 280 -22.00 26.18 13.18
CA GLY A 280 -21.35 26.15 11.87
C GLY A 280 -22.36 25.94 10.73
N THR A 281 -21.88 26.18 9.52
CA THR A 281 -22.64 25.93 8.28
C THR A 281 -21.95 24.85 7.46
N VAL A 282 -22.73 23.91 6.94
CA VAL A 282 -22.31 22.95 5.91
C VAL A 282 -23.04 23.27 4.61
N THR A 283 -22.29 23.50 3.54
CA THR A 283 -22.86 23.89 2.24
C THR A 283 -22.70 22.76 1.23
N LEU A 284 -23.79 22.35 0.61
CA LEU A 284 -23.80 21.37 -0.47
C LEU A 284 -24.00 22.08 -1.80
N GLY A 285 -23.25 21.64 -2.81
CA GLY A 285 -23.33 22.23 -4.13
C GLY A 285 -23.06 21.21 -5.23
N CYS A 286 -23.48 21.57 -6.44
CA CYS A 286 -23.14 20.82 -7.63
C CYS A 286 -22.87 21.80 -8.77
N SER A 287 -21.91 21.48 -9.60
CA SER A 287 -21.57 22.20 -10.82
C SER A 287 -21.41 21.22 -11.97
N ARG A 288 -21.53 21.72 -13.20
CA ARG A 288 -21.31 20.91 -14.40
C ARG A 288 -20.24 21.57 -15.24
N ASP A 289 -19.20 20.81 -15.56
CA ASP A 289 -18.14 21.20 -16.49
C ASP A 289 -18.06 20.16 -17.61
N GLY A 290 -18.57 20.53 -18.79
CA GLY A 290 -18.67 19.64 -19.94
C GLY A 290 -19.41 18.32 -19.64
N ALA A 291 -18.65 17.23 -19.68
CA ALA A 291 -19.13 15.86 -19.49
C ALA A 291 -19.03 15.36 -18.04
N MET A 292 -18.75 16.25 -17.07
CA MET A 292 -18.57 15.89 -15.67
C MET A 292 -19.47 16.73 -14.77
N TRP A 293 -20.24 16.07 -13.91
CA TRP A 293 -20.89 16.68 -12.76
C TRP A 293 -19.93 16.66 -11.59
N THR A 294 -19.74 17.79 -10.90
CA THR A 294 -18.92 17.89 -9.69
C THR A 294 -19.81 18.28 -8.52
N PHE A 295 -19.93 17.39 -7.55
CA PHE A 295 -20.62 17.61 -6.28
C PHE A 295 -19.61 18.05 -5.22
N SER A 296 -20.06 18.89 -4.30
CA SER A 296 -19.24 19.48 -3.26
C SER A 296 -19.97 19.49 -1.92
N VAL A 297 -19.23 19.25 -0.84
CA VAL A 297 -19.67 19.40 0.55
C VAL A 297 -18.61 20.21 1.28
N GLU A 298 -18.94 21.45 1.61
CA GLU A 298 -18.08 22.41 2.30
C GLU A 298 -18.44 22.48 3.79
N ASP A 299 -17.43 22.43 4.66
CA ASP A 299 -17.54 22.56 6.11
C ASP A 299 -16.62 23.65 6.67
N ARG A 300 -16.95 24.18 7.85
CA ARG A 300 -16.15 25.17 8.59
C ARG A 300 -15.41 24.57 9.79
N GLY A 301 -15.02 23.31 9.67
CA GLY A 301 -14.29 22.57 10.69
C GLY A 301 -12.82 22.99 10.86
N PRO A 302 -12.02 22.22 11.61
CA PRO A 302 -10.62 22.54 11.91
C PRO A 302 -9.70 22.50 10.69
N GLY A 303 -10.15 22.01 9.54
CA GLY A 303 -9.34 21.77 8.36
C GLY A 303 -8.37 20.58 8.51
N ILE A 304 -7.74 20.21 7.41
CA ILE A 304 -6.90 19.01 7.27
C ILE A 304 -5.50 19.42 6.82
N PRO A 305 -4.44 19.07 7.58
CA PRO A 305 -3.05 19.30 7.19
C PRO A 305 -2.71 18.69 5.82
N PRO A 306 -1.93 19.37 4.96
CA PRO A 306 -1.62 18.89 3.60
C PRO A 306 -1.00 17.49 3.54
N ASP A 307 -0.16 17.14 4.51
CA ASP A 307 0.46 15.80 4.65
C ASP A 307 -0.56 14.69 4.92
N ARG A 308 -1.74 15.04 5.44
CA ARG A 308 -2.81 14.09 5.78
C ARG A 308 -3.89 13.98 4.71
N GLN A 309 -4.06 14.99 3.85
CA GLN A 309 -5.11 15.02 2.84
C GLN A 309 -5.12 13.80 1.90
N PRO A 310 -3.98 13.24 1.45
CA PRO A 310 -3.98 12.02 0.65
C PRO A 310 -4.47 10.78 1.43
N LEU A 311 -4.24 10.75 2.74
CA LEU A 311 -4.45 9.59 3.60
C LEU A 311 -5.89 9.47 4.13
N ILE A 312 -6.69 10.55 4.10
CA ILE A 312 -8.03 10.54 4.71
C ILE A 312 -9.02 9.61 4.00
N PHE A 313 -8.72 9.22 2.76
CA PHE A 313 -9.50 8.26 1.99
C PHE A 313 -9.05 6.81 2.21
N ASP A 314 -7.97 6.60 2.98
CA ASP A 314 -7.49 5.27 3.34
C ASP A 314 -8.40 4.63 4.40
N ARG A 315 -8.50 3.30 4.32
CA ARG A 315 -9.34 2.51 5.23
C ARG A 315 -8.81 2.57 6.65
N PHE A 316 -9.72 2.70 7.61
CA PHE A 316 -9.39 2.78 9.04
C PHE A 316 -8.48 3.97 9.38
N TRP A 317 -8.42 4.99 8.53
CA TRP A 317 -7.71 6.21 8.86
C TRP A 317 -8.53 7.02 9.87
N HIS A 318 -7.86 7.42 10.96
CA HIS A 318 -8.42 8.28 12.00
C HIS A 318 -7.41 9.39 12.27
N GLY A 319 -7.80 10.66 12.16
CA GLY A 319 -6.91 11.83 12.20
C GLY A 319 -6.23 12.14 13.55
N GLY A 320 -5.83 11.13 14.31
CA GLY A 320 -5.14 11.27 15.61
C GLY A 320 -6.07 11.48 16.80
N HIS A 321 -7.39 11.47 16.60
CA HIS A 321 -8.37 11.50 17.69
C HIS A 321 -9.04 10.13 17.81
N GLN A 322 -8.62 9.35 18.80
CA GLN A 322 -9.03 7.96 19.07
C GLN A 322 -10.55 7.74 19.30
N ARG A 323 -11.40 8.75 19.11
CA ARG A 323 -12.81 8.73 19.52
C ARG A 323 -13.83 9.07 18.44
N SER A 324 -13.44 9.16 17.17
CA SER A 324 -14.31 9.75 16.16
C SER A 324 -14.44 8.90 14.89
N GLY A 325 -15.34 7.90 14.91
CA GLY A 325 -15.79 7.13 13.74
C GLY A 325 -14.95 5.88 13.44
N THR A 326 -15.28 5.16 12.37
CA THR A 326 -14.59 3.91 11.93
C THR A 326 -13.47 4.10 10.92
N GLY A 327 -13.36 5.28 10.35
CA GLY A 327 -12.46 5.52 9.21
C GLY A 327 -12.87 4.76 7.94
N LEU A 328 -14.13 4.30 7.82
CA LEU A 328 -14.61 3.60 6.63
C LEU A 328 -15.37 4.49 5.65
N GLY A 329 -16.08 5.52 6.15
CA GLY A 329 -17.00 6.32 5.32
C GLY A 329 -16.35 6.99 4.10
N LEU A 330 -15.17 7.60 4.26
CA LEU A 330 -14.45 8.22 3.13
C LEU A 330 -13.88 7.19 2.15
N SER A 331 -13.43 6.04 2.65
CA SER A 331 -12.94 4.95 1.79
C SER A 331 -14.07 4.30 0.96
N ILE A 332 -15.27 4.18 1.53
CA ILE A 332 -16.47 3.72 0.82
C ILE A 332 -16.91 4.77 -0.20
N ALA A 333 -16.95 6.05 0.20
CA ALA A 333 -17.28 7.14 -0.72
C ALA A 333 -16.35 7.14 -1.94
N ARG A 334 -15.04 6.97 -1.72
CA ARG A 334 -14.06 6.84 -2.80
C ARG A 334 -14.36 5.65 -3.71
N GLY A 335 -14.55 4.45 -3.16
CA GLY A 335 -14.85 3.26 -3.97
C GLY A 335 -16.14 3.40 -4.78
N LEU A 336 -17.19 3.99 -4.20
CA LEU A 336 -18.46 4.24 -4.90
C LEU A 336 -18.29 5.26 -6.04
N VAL A 337 -17.52 6.32 -5.84
CA VAL A 337 -17.24 7.31 -6.87
C VAL A 337 -16.38 6.71 -7.99
N GLU A 338 -15.37 5.91 -7.66
CA GLU A 338 -14.54 5.21 -8.63
C GLU A 338 -15.34 4.18 -9.45
N LEU A 339 -16.30 3.47 -8.84
CA LEU A 339 -17.24 2.59 -9.56
C LEU A 339 -18.10 3.35 -10.58
N HIS A 340 -18.42 4.63 -10.33
CA HIS A 340 -19.10 5.49 -11.29
C HIS A 340 -18.15 6.09 -12.35
N GLY A 341 -16.87 5.71 -12.37
CA GLY A 341 -15.87 6.29 -13.27
C GLY A 341 -15.45 7.73 -12.90
N GLY A 342 -15.77 8.15 -11.67
CA GLY A 342 -15.44 9.47 -11.14
C GLY A 342 -14.14 9.52 -10.34
N ARG A 343 -13.88 10.68 -9.74
CA ARG A 343 -12.81 10.89 -8.76
C ARG A 343 -13.33 11.67 -7.56
N ILE A 344 -12.72 11.48 -6.39
CA ILE A 344 -13.01 12.22 -5.15
C ILE A 344 -11.72 12.85 -4.62
N TRP A 345 -11.81 14.07 -4.09
CA TRP A 345 -10.68 14.78 -3.48
C TRP A 345 -11.16 15.75 -2.40
N VAL A 346 -10.21 16.38 -1.70
CA VAL A 346 -10.49 17.41 -0.70
C VAL A 346 -9.62 18.64 -0.96
N ASP A 347 -10.21 19.82 -0.79
CA ASP A 347 -9.52 21.10 -0.72
C ASP A 347 -9.68 21.62 0.70
N SER A 348 -8.59 21.66 1.48
CA SER A 348 -8.67 21.99 2.91
C SER A 348 -7.51 22.84 3.40
N GLN A 349 -7.80 23.74 4.34
CA GLN A 349 -6.81 24.56 5.02
C GLN A 349 -7.07 24.53 6.53
N VAL A 350 -6.00 24.26 7.30
CA VAL A 350 -6.06 24.23 8.77
C VAL A 350 -6.61 25.56 9.30
N GLY A 351 -7.64 25.47 10.13
CA GLY A 351 -8.34 26.60 10.74
C GLY A 351 -9.37 27.30 9.85
N ARG A 352 -9.57 26.86 8.59
CA ARG A 352 -10.57 27.45 7.67
C ARG A 352 -11.72 26.52 7.30
N GLY A 353 -11.50 25.21 7.33
CA GLY A 353 -12.49 24.22 6.94
C GLY A 353 -12.01 23.33 5.79
N SER A 354 -12.93 22.56 5.22
CA SER A 354 -12.64 21.64 4.12
C SER A 354 -13.78 21.64 3.11
N THR A 355 -13.44 21.45 1.84
CA THR A 355 -14.40 21.17 0.77
C THR A 355 -14.10 19.80 0.19
N PHE A 356 -15.00 18.85 0.39
CA PHE A 356 -14.92 17.54 -0.24
C PHE A 356 -15.64 17.58 -1.58
N ASN A 357 -14.94 17.15 -2.63
CA ASN A 357 -15.43 17.21 -4.00
C ASN A 357 -15.42 15.81 -4.61
N PHE A 358 -16.46 15.46 -5.37
CA PHE A 358 -16.45 14.26 -6.20
C PHE A 358 -17.13 14.48 -7.54
N THR A 359 -16.71 13.71 -8.55
CA THR A 359 -17.28 13.79 -9.89
C THR A 359 -18.09 12.58 -10.28
N ILE A 360 -19.08 12.77 -11.14
CA ILE A 360 -19.77 11.70 -11.87
C ILE A 360 -19.77 12.07 -13.37
N PRO A 361 -19.34 11.18 -14.27
CA PRO A 361 -19.48 11.36 -15.72
C PRO A 361 -20.95 11.50 -16.15
N THR A 362 -21.22 12.25 -17.21
CA THR A 362 -22.58 12.43 -17.74
C THR A 362 -23.12 11.20 -18.50
N SER A 363 -22.26 10.24 -18.87
CA SER A 363 -22.60 9.09 -19.71
C SER A 363 -21.65 7.92 -19.48
#